data_AF-A0A2N6NVQ2-F1
#
_entry.id   AF-A0A2N6NVQ2-F1
#
_cell.length_a   1.000
_cell.length_b   1.000
_cell.length_c   1.000
_cell.angle_alpha   90.00
_cell.angle_beta   90.00
_cell.angle_gamma   90.00
#
_symmetry.space_group_name_H-M   'P 1'
#
loop_
_entity.id
_entity.type
_entity.pdbx_description
1 polymer ?
#
loop_
_entity_poly.entity_id
_entity_poly.type
_entity_poly.pdbx_seq_one_letter_code
_entity_poly.pdbx_strand_id
1 'polypeptide(L)'
;MDHLPLPQDPTFPTPETPYLSSEDWDFGPFRTYLDRKYGDLGLFEAPQLPSGNGLLTLPLQRIFDAIPAAKLQSSVQTWLYFGLLAEFLSLNELEDGSRVISLDQARDEMAALYREFSTQSDKRRLLTSVSVLTKSDLFTERVRLAGDIAPRFH
;
A
#
# COMPACT_ATOMS: atom_id res chain seq x y z
N MET A 1 37.99 13.78 18.06
CA MET A 1 37.45 13.95 16.71
C MET A 1 36.21 13.08 16.63
N ASP A 2 35.02 13.68 16.70
CA ASP A 2 33.76 12.98 16.54
C ASP A 2 33.58 12.65 15.06
N HIS A 3 33.76 11.37 14.71
CA HIS A 3 33.61 10.84 13.35
C HIS A 3 32.25 10.17 13.14
N LEU A 4 31.22 10.58 13.89
CA LEU A 4 29.88 10.08 13.68
C LEU A 4 29.24 10.86 12.52
N PRO A 5 28.80 10.18 11.44
CA PRO A 5 28.12 10.85 10.35
C PRO A 5 26.89 11.56 10.89
N LEU A 6 26.77 12.85 10.57
CA LEU A 6 25.59 13.62 10.89
C LEU A 6 24.41 13.05 10.08
N PRO A 7 23.16 13.07 10.57
CA PRO A 7 22.00 12.55 9.86
C PRO A 7 21.79 13.13 8.45
N GLN A 8 22.41 14.28 8.16
CA GLN A 8 22.34 14.98 6.89
C GLN A 8 23.36 14.49 5.85
N ASP A 9 24.35 13.70 6.26
CA ASP A 9 25.40 13.18 5.38
C ASP A 9 25.56 11.66 5.64
N PRO A 10 24.61 10.85 5.15
CA PRO A 10 24.66 9.42 5.36
C PRO A 10 25.89 8.86 4.63
N THR A 11 26.65 8.02 5.33
CA THR A 11 27.85 7.34 4.79
C THR A 11 27.57 6.56 3.51
N PHE A 12 26.31 6.26 3.23
CA PHE A 12 25.83 5.67 1.98
C PHE A 12 24.59 6.43 1.51
N PRO A 13 24.58 7.02 0.30
CA PRO A 13 23.35 7.57 -0.27
C PRO A 13 22.33 6.44 -0.42
N THR A 14 21.13 6.65 0.10
CA THR A 14 20.02 5.69 -0.07
C THR A 14 19.71 5.57 -1.56
N PRO A 15 19.70 4.36 -2.15
CA PRO A 15 19.37 4.20 -3.55
C PRO A 15 17.94 4.68 -3.83
N GLU A 16 17.78 5.42 -4.93
CA GLU A 16 16.48 5.89 -5.38
C GLU A 16 15.56 4.72 -5.74
N THR A 17 14.29 4.79 -5.34
CA THR A 17 13.29 3.77 -5.67
C THR A 17 12.41 4.26 -6.83
N PRO A 18 12.45 3.65 -8.02
CA PRO A 18 11.62 4.08 -9.14
C PRO A 18 10.14 3.79 -8.90
N TYR A 19 9.27 4.69 -9.37
CA TYR A 19 7.83 4.43 -9.51
C TYR A 19 7.63 3.62 -10.79
N LEU A 20 7.18 2.37 -10.62
CA LEU A 20 7.01 1.36 -11.66
C LEU A 20 5.53 1.05 -11.93
N SER A 21 4.63 1.46 -11.04
CA SER A 21 3.21 1.20 -11.22
C SER A 21 2.65 1.88 -12.47
N SER A 22 1.78 1.17 -13.18
CA SER A 22 0.90 1.70 -14.22
C SER A 22 -0.57 1.63 -13.82
N GLU A 23 -0.88 1.05 -12.65
CA GLU A 23 -2.22 0.85 -12.14
C GLU A 23 -2.43 1.63 -10.85
N ASP A 24 -3.60 2.23 -10.73
CA ASP A 24 -4.05 2.82 -9.48
C ASP A 24 -4.61 1.74 -8.54
N TRP A 25 -4.58 2.04 -7.26
CA TRP A 25 -5.18 1.23 -6.22
C TRP A 25 -6.70 1.17 -6.40
N ASP A 26 -7.28 0.00 -6.15
CA ASP A 26 -8.69 -0.28 -6.46
C ASP A 26 -9.66 0.12 -5.34
N PHE A 27 -9.16 0.61 -4.21
CA PHE A 27 -9.94 0.99 -3.02
C PHE A 27 -10.74 -0.15 -2.39
N GLY A 28 -10.47 -1.40 -2.78
CA GLY A 28 -11.06 -2.58 -2.16
C GLY A 28 -10.31 -2.98 -0.88
N PRO A 29 -10.79 -4.02 -0.18
CA PRO A 29 -10.13 -4.48 1.05
C PRO A 29 -8.67 -4.86 0.77
N PHE A 30 -7.72 -4.33 1.55
CA PHE A 30 -6.29 -4.52 1.31
C PHE A 30 -5.88 -5.99 1.21
N ARG A 31 -6.43 -6.82 2.11
CA ARG A 31 -6.07 -8.24 2.27
C ARG A 31 -6.43 -9.10 1.08
N THR A 32 -7.49 -8.75 0.36
CA THR A 32 -7.99 -9.55 -0.77
C THR A 32 -7.56 -8.98 -2.13
N TYR A 33 -6.69 -7.95 -2.15
CA TYR A 33 -6.24 -7.31 -3.39
C TYR A 33 -5.63 -8.30 -4.39
N LEU A 34 -4.73 -9.16 -3.91
CA LEU A 34 -4.09 -10.16 -4.78
C LEU A 34 -5.14 -11.10 -5.36
N ASP A 35 -6.03 -11.65 -4.53
CA ASP A 35 -7.09 -12.56 -5.01
C ASP A 35 -8.00 -11.89 -6.05
N ARG A 36 -8.37 -10.62 -5.85
CA ARG A 36 -9.16 -9.86 -6.84
C ARG A 36 -8.42 -9.70 -8.16
N LYS A 37 -7.16 -9.26 -8.11
CA LYS A 37 -6.35 -9.03 -9.32
C LYS A 37 -5.97 -10.32 -10.05
N TYR A 38 -5.76 -11.42 -9.33
CA TYR A 38 -5.43 -12.72 -9.94
C TYR A 38 -6.65 -13.51 -10.42
N GLY A 39 -7.82 -13.29 -9.81
CA GLY A 39 -9.10 -13.78 -10.35
C GLY A 39 -9.33 -13.27 -11.77
N ASP A 40 -9.05 -11.99 -12.03
CA ASP A 40 -9.16 -11.38 -13.37
C ASP A 40 -8.12 -11.94 -14.37
N LEU A 41 -6.98 -12.42 -13.88
CA LEU A 41 -5.93 -13.04 -14.71
C LEU A 41 -6.19 -14.54 -14.99
N GLY A 42 -7.29 -15.11 -14.50
CA GLY A 42 -7.64 -16.51 -14.69
C GLY A 42 -6.75 -17.49 -13.91
N LEU A 43 -5.98 -17.00 -12.94
CA LEU A 43 -5.03 -17.79 -12.13
C LEU A 43 -5.73 -18.36 -10.87
N PHE A 44 -6.90 -18.97 -11.07
CA PHE A 44 -7.75 -19.53 -10.00
C PHE A 44 -7.15 -20.74 -9.25
N GLU A 45 -5.97 -21.23 -9.63
CA GLU A 45 -5.23 -22.26 -8.88
C GLU A 45 -4.46 -21.66 -7.68
N ALA A 46 -5.03 -20.65 -7.03
CA ALA A 46 -4.60 -20.27 -5.69
C ALA A 46 -4.88 -21.47 -4.77
N PRO A 47 -3.85 -22.03 -4.09
CA PRO A 47 -4.10 -23.12 -3.15
C PRO A 47 -5.07 -22.62 -2.08
N GLN A 48 -6.14 -23.38 -1.84
CA GLN A 48 -7.14 -23.04 -0.85
C GLN A 48 -6.48 -22.94 0.52
N LEU A 49 -6.37 -21.72 1.03
CA LEU A 49 -5.82 -21.45 2.34
C LEU A 49 -6.97 -21.30 3.34
N PRO A 50 -6.80 -21.80 4.58
CA PRO A 50 -7.79 -21.60 5.63
C PRO A 50 -8.03 -20.10 5.84
N SER A 51 -9.30 -19.70 5.87
CA SER A 51 -9.76 -18.31 5.95
C SER A 51 -9.40 -17.57 7.25
N GLY A 52 -8.57 -18.17 8.10
CA GLY A 52 -8.09 -17.58 9.35
C GLY A 52 -6.65 -17.10 9.20
N ASN A 53 -6.47 -15.78 9.08
CA ASN A 53 -5.18 -15.08 9.13
C ASN A 53 -4.28 -15.24 7.89
N GLY A 54 -4.75 -14.72 6.75
CA GLY A 54 -4.13 -14.95 5.44
C GLY A 54 -3.12 -13.93 4.91
N LEU A 55 -2.74 -12.88 5.67
CA LEU A 55 -1.79 -11.88 5.13
C LEU A 55 -0.40 -12.46 4.81
N LEU A 56 -0.06 -13.61 5.37
CA LEU A 56 1.23 -14.29 5.18
C LEU A 56 1.12 -15.74 4.67
N THR A 57 -0.10 -16.21 4.36
CA THR A 57 -0.28 -17.62 3.97
C THR A 57 -0.38 -17.83 2.46
N LEU A 58 -0.56 -16.78 1.67
CA LEU A 58 -0.39 -16.87 0.22
C LEU A 58 1.03 -17.40 -0.04
N PRO A 59 1.22 -18.45 -0.87
CA PRO A 59 2.55 -18.78 -1.35
C PRO A 59 2.95 -17.69 -2.34
N LEU A 60 3.33 -16.52 -1.80
CA LEU A 60 3.80 -15.35 -2.54
C LEU A 60 4.87 -15.77 -3.53
N GLN A 61 5.64 -16.79 -3.19
CA GLN A 61 6.61 -17.42 -4.07
C GLN A 61 6.01 -17.96 -5.38
N ARG A 62 4.89 -18.70 -5.35
CA ARG A 62 4.22 -19.17 -6.59
C ARG A 62 3.71 -18.01 -7.44
N ILE A 63 3.22 -16.96 -6.78
CA ILE A 63 2.75 -15.74 -7.43
C ILE A 63 3.95 -15.01 -8.08
N PHE A 64 5.08 -14.93 -7.37
CA PHE A 64 6.29 -14.28 -7.85
C PHE A 64 6.98 -15.06 -8.96
N ASP A 65 6.90 -16.39 -8.94
CA ASP A 65 7.44 -17.28 -9.96
C ASP A 65 6.61 -17.23 -11.26
N ALA A 66 5.29 -17.01 -11.16
CA ALA A 66 4.38 -16.99 -12.30
C ALA A 66 4.38 -15.65 -13.07
N ILE A 67 4.85 -14.56 -12.45
CA ILE A 67 4.76 -13.22 -13.02
C ILE A 67 6.13 -12.78 -13.53
N PRO A 68 6.22 -12.24 -14.75
CA PRO A 68 7.45 -11.61 -15.22
C PRO A 68 7.95 -10.56 -14.22
N ALA A 69 9.21 -10.62 -13.83
CA ALA A 69 9.78 -9.79 -12.75
C ALA A 69 9.45 -8.29 -12.86
N ALA A 70 9.39 -7.74 -14.09
CA ALA A 70 9.04 -6.34 -14.33
C ALA A 70 7.58 -6.02 -13.95
N LYS A 71 6.62 -6.90 -14.28
CA LYS A 71 5.22 -6.75 -13.87
C LYS A 71 5.07 -6.94 -12.37
N LEU A 72 5.80 -7.90 -11.82
CA LEU A 72 5.75 -8.21 -10.40
C LEU A 72 6.16 -7.01 -9.54
N GLN A 73 7.24 -6.31 -9.90
CA GLN A 73 7.71 -5.15 -9.16
C GLN A 73 6.69 -4.01 -9.13
N SER A 74 6.05 -3.73 -10.28
CA SER A 74 4.94 -2.77 -10.39
C SER A 74 3.74 -3.17 -9.53
N SER A 75 3.36 -4.45 -9.56
CA SER A 75 2.25 -4.99 -8.76
C SER A 75 2.54 -4.91 -7.28
N VAL A 76 3.72 -5.35 -6.83
CA VAL A 76 4.13 -5.29 -5.41
C VAL A 76 4.20 -3.86 -4.93
N GLN A 77 4.69 -2.93 -5.75
CA GLN A 77 4.71 -1.51 -5.38
C GLN A 77 3.29 -0.97 -5.21
N THR A 78 2.36 -1.26 -6.11
CA THR A 78 0.96 -0.81 -5.98
C THR A 78 0.29 -1.43 -4.76
N TRP A 79 0.41 -2.75 -4.65
CA TRP A 79 -0.21 -3.52 -3.59
C TRP A 79 0.35 -3.15 -2.22
N LEU A 80 1.65 -3.33 -2.03
CA LEU A 80 2.25 -3.18 -0.72
C LEU A 80 2.42 -1.72 -0.33
N TYR A 81 2.89 -0.86 -1.24
CA TYR A 81 3.18 0.52 -0.86
C TYR A 81 1.91 1.36 -0.74
N PHE A 82 1.16 1.48 -1.84
CA PHE A 82 -0.04 2.31 -1.88
C PHE A 82 -1.22 1.66 -1.17
N GLY A 83 -1.36 0.34 -1.24
CA GLY A 83 -2.39 -0.37 -0.48
C GLY A 83 -2.23 -0.24 1.04
N LEU A 84 -0.99 -0.28 1.58
CA LEU A 84 -0.78 -0.04 3.01
C LEU A 84 -1.11 1.39 3.40
N LEU A 85 -0.71 2.38 2.60
CA LEU A 85 -1.07 3.78 2.86
C LEU A 85 -2.59 3.97 2.87
N ALA A 86 -3.29 3.35 1.92
CA ALA A 86 -4.75 3.38 1.85
C ALA A 86 -5.40 2.69 3.06
N GLU A 87 -4.82 1.58 3.55
CA GLU A 87 -5.29 0.89 4.74
C GLU A 87 -5.12 1.74 6.01
N PHE A 88 -3.92 2.28 6.22
CA PHE A 88 -3.64 3.14 7.39
C PHE A 88 -4.50 4.40 7.43
N LEU A 89 -4.91 4.90 6.28
CA LEU A 89 -5.77 6.08 6.15
C LEU A 89 -7.25 5.75 6.02
N SER A 90 -7.61 4.47 6.13
CA SER A 90 -8.99 3.97 6.01
C SER A 90 -9.68 4.43 4.72
N LEU A 91 -8.92 4.50 3.62
CA LEU A 91 -9.43 4.80 2.27
C LEU A 91 -10.05 3.57 1.61
N ASN A 92 -9.78 2.39 2.17
CA ASN A 92 -10.26 1.11 1.69
C ASN A 92 -11.70 0.84 2.13
N GLU A 93 -12.36 -0.03 1.37
CA GLU A 93 -13.53 -0.75 1.85
C GLU A 93 -13.14 -1.72 2.97
N LEU A 94 -13.99 -1.80 4.00
CA LEU A 94 -13.88 -2.77 5.06
C LEU A 94 -14.39 -4.15 4.59
N GLU A 95 -14.07 -5.20 5.36
CA GLU A 95 -14.46 -6.58 5.00
C GLU A 95 -15.99 -6.78 4.96
N ASP A 96 -16.77 -5.94 5.64
CA ASP A 96 -18.23 -5.94 5.65
C ASP A 96 -18.87 -5.14 4.51
N GLY A 97 -18.04 -4.57 3.61
CA GLY A 97 -18.48 -3.72 2.49
C GLY A 97 -18.74 -2.27 2.88
N SER A 98 -18.60 -1.90 4.16
CA SER A 98 -18.75 -0.52 4.61
C SER A 98 -17.45 0.29 4.38
N ARG A 99 -17.56 1.62 4.42
CA ARG A 99 -16.42 2.54 4.26
C ARG A 99 -16.44 3.59 5.35
N VAL A 100 -15.25 3.92 5.87
CA VAL A 100 -15.08 4.98 6.87
C VAL A 100 -15.31 6.36 6.25
N ILE A 101 -14.94 6.52 4.98
CA ILE A 101 -15.12 7.76 4.20
C ILE A 101 -15.80 7.45 2.86
N SER A 102 -16.33 8.48 2.19
CA SER A 102 -16.95 8.29 0.87
C SER A 102 -15.91 7.87 -0.17
N LEU A 103 -16.34 7.16 -1.22
CA LEU A 103 -15.45 6.74 -2.31
C LEU A 103 -14.84 7.93 -3.04
N ASP A 104 -15.60 9.01 -3.23
CA ASP A 104 -15.10 10.22 -3.88
C ASP A 104 -14.00 10.88 -3.05
N GLN A 105 -14.19 10.96 -1.72
CA GLN A 105 -13.15 11.45 -0.81
C GLN A 105 -11.91 10.54 -0.83
N ALA A 106 -12.11 9.21 -0.81
CA ALA A 106 -11.00 8.26 -0.88
C ALA A 106 -10.19 8.41 -2.17
N ARG A 107 -10.84 8.66 -3.31
CA ARG A 107 -10.19 8.91 -4.60
C ARG A 107 -9.36 10.18 -4.58
N ASP A 108 -9.91 11.27 -4.06
CA ASP A 108 -9.21 12.55 -3.98
C ASP A 108 -7.99 12.46 -3.05
N GLU A 109 -8.16 11.83 -1.88
CA GLU A 109 -7.08 11.60 -0.92
C GLU A 109 -6.00 10.70 -1.51
N MET A 110 -6.36 9.63 -2.22
CA MET A 110 -5.39 8.74 -2.86
C MET A 110 -4.64 9.41 -4.02
N ALA A 111 -5.32 10.24 -4.81
CA ALA A 111 -4.66 11.06 -5.82
C ALA A 111 -3.64 12.04 -5.19
N ALA A 112 -3.94 12.57 -4.01
CA ALA A 112 -2.98 13.35 -3.23
C ALA A 112 -1.79 12.49 -2.77
N LEU A 113 -2.02 11.27 -2.26
CA LEU A 113 -0.94 10.35 -1.88
C LEU A 113 -0.03 10.01 -3.06
N TYR A 114 -0.59 9.73 -4.24
CA TYR A 114 0.23 9.49 -5.42
C TYR A 114 1.14 10.67 -5.73
N ARG A 115 0.67 11.91 -5.60
CA ARG A 115 1.50 13.10 -5.83
C ARG A 115 2.54 13.28 -4.73
N GLU A 116 2.16 13.16 -3.47
CA GLU A 116 3.02 13.41 -2.31
C GLU A 116 4.13 12.37 -2.12
N PHE A 117 3.83 11.10 -2.43
CA PHE A 117 4.76 9.99 -2.27
C PHE A 117 5.50 9.67 -3.57
N SER A 118 5.46 10.60 -4.53
CA SER A 118 6.25 10.51 -5.74
C SER A 118 6.97 11.82 -6.05
N THR A 119 8.22 11.74 -6.46
CA THR A 119 9.00 12.89 -6.92
C THR A 119 9.43 12.68 -8.36
N GLN A 120 9.70 13.77 -9.07
CA GLN A 120 10.23 13.72 -10.42
C GLN A 120 11.75 14.01 -10.35
N SER A 121 12.57 13.05 -10.79
CA SER A 121 14.03 13.17 -10.88
C SER A 121 14.49 12.64 -12.23
N ASP A 122 15.29 13.42 -12.98
CA ASP A 122 15.92 12.99 -14.24
C ASP A 122 15.01 12.22 -15.21
N LYS A 123 13.80 12.76 -15.45
CA LYS A 123 12.76 12.20 -16.34
C LYS A 123 12.12 10.89 -15.86
N ARG A 124 12.40 10.44 -14.64
CA ARG A 124 11.77 9.29 -14.01
C ARG A 124 10.99 9.74 -12.78
N ARG A 125 9.89 9.05 -12.52
CA ARG A 125 9.13 9.22 -11.28
C ARG A 125 9.75 8.29 -10.24
N LEU A 126 10.05 8.81 -9.06
CA LEU A 126 10.61 8.07 -7.94
C LEU A 126 9.60 8.04 -6.80
N LEU A 127 9.68 7.03 -5.95
CA LEU A 127 8.95 6.99 -4.69
C LEU A 127 9.70 7.73 -3.58
N THR A 128 8.94 8.37 -2.71
CA THR A 128 9.45 8.95 -1.46
C THR A 128 8.48 8.67 -0.32
N SER A 129 9.03 8.32 0.85
CA SER A 129 8.25 8.08 2.07
C SER A 129 8.46 9.17 3.13
N VAL A 130 9.22 10.22 2.82
CA VAL A 130 9.53 11.29 3.79
C VAL A 130 8.25 11.94 4.33
N SER A 131 7.28 12.14 3.44
CA SER A 131 5.97 12.71 3.75
C SER A 131 5.09 11.84 4.67
N VAL A 132 5.44 10.56 4.90
CA VAL A 132 4.68 9.72 5.84
C VAL A 132 4.82 10.20 7.28
N LEU A 133 5.99 10.76 7.61
CA LEU A 133 6.32 11.19 8.97
C LEU A 133 5.47 12.39 9.42
N THR A 134 4.88 13.13 8.48
CA THR A 134 4.02 14.28 8.77
C THR A 134 2.54 13.92 8.86
N LYS A 135 2.17 12.64 8.67
CA LYS A 135 0.78 12.17 8.65
C LYS A 135 0.29 11.53 9.96
N SER A 136 1.07 11.62 11.04
CA SER A 136 0.73 11.05 12.37
C SER A 136 -0.65 11.45 12.87
N ASP A 137 -1.02 12.70 12.67
CA ASP A 137 -2.28 13.25 13.19
C ASP A 137 -3.47 12.71 12.39
N LEU A 138 -3.32 12.62 11.07
CA LEU A 138 -4.32 12.04 10.18
C LEU A 138 -4.53 10.54 10.49
N PHE A 139 -3.46 9.79 10.75
CA PHE A 139 -3.59 8.39 11.21
C PHE A 139 -4.37 8.30 12.51
N THR A 140 -4.07 9.18 13.46
CA THR A 140 -4.75 9.20 14.77
C THR A 140 -6.24 9.53 14.63
N GLU A 141 -6.59 10.48 13.76
CA GLU A 141 -7.98 10.83 13.44
C GLU A 141 -8.73 9.65 12.82
N ARG A 142 -8.14 8.97 11.84
CA ARG A 142 -8.75 7.81 11.18
C ARG A 142 -8.96 6.63 12.12
N VAL A 143 -8.01 6.37 13.02
CA VAL A 143 -8.17 5.36 14.07
C VAL A 143 -9.34 5.70 15.00
N ARG A 144 -9.51 6.97 15.38
CA ARG A 144 -10.66 7.39 16.19
C ARG A 144 -11.98 7.15 15.45
N LEU A 145 -12.09 7.60 14.20
CA LEU A 145 -13.29 7.43 13.38
C LEU A 145 -13.64 5.95 13.17
N ALA A 146 -12.64 5.10 12.91
CA ALA A 146 -12.85 3.66 12.79
C ALA A 146 -13.32 3.03 14.12
N GLY A 147 -12.83 3.52 15.26
CA GLY A 147 -13.27 3.10 16.60
C GLY A 147 -14.72 3.49 16.92
N ASP A 148 -15.24 4.55 16.31
CA ASP A 148 -16.65 4.95 16.44
C ASP A 148 -17.59 4.12 15.53
N ILE A 149 -17.06 3.53 14.46
CA ILE A 149 -17.80 2.71 13.48
C ILE A 149 -17.83 1.23 13.89
N ALA A 150 -16.75 0.71 14.49
CA ALA A 150 -16.71 -0.67 14.96
C ALA A 150 -17.66 -0.85 16.17
N PRO A 151 -18.50 -1.91 16.22
CA PRO A 151 -19.14 -2.27 17.47
C PRO A 151 -18.03 -2.56 18.47
N ARG A 152 -18.11 -1.97 19.67
CA ARG A 152 -17.26 -2.36 20.79
C ARG A 152 -17.47 -3.86 21.00
N PHE A 153 -16.54 -4.67 20.51
CA PHE A 153 -16.49 -6.09 20.84
C PHE A 153 -16.27 -6.16 22.36
N HIS A 154 -17.36 -6.41 23.09
CA HIS A 154 -17.38 -6.77 24.50
C HIS A 154 -17.30 -8.28 24.66
#